data_AF-A0A2N1E2U8-F1
#
_entry.id   AF-A0A2N1E2U8-F1
#
_cell.length_a   1.000
_cell.length_b   1.000
_cell.length_c   1.000
_cell.angle_alpha   90.00
_cell.angle_beta   90.00
_cell.angle_gamma   90.00
#
_symmetry.space_group_name_H-M   'P 1'
#
loop_
_entity.id
_entity.type
_entity.pdbx_description
1 polymer ?
#
loop_
_entity_poly.entity_id
_entity_poly.type
_entity_poly.pdbx_seq_one_letter_code
_entity_poly.pdbx_strand_id
1 'polypeptide(L)'
;MLNDCGKELLKPWMSVQNVVLIGSFIFMIALFKPTSSEVASWVQAVGSVAAIWGALSIGRKQIANQIEMSHKERVERTKSFYAVVEGAVDALTKIGNVSSKKPSLEAYDIFINNYFGERFKVSLHMLKGVPAHDLGSYELVMAYSKILSSMTYVSLLLAELSEAIGTGLGRKPAGWMSNTYGLIELHSSMAQRAWAEFQEVSD
;
A
#
# COMPACT_ATOMS: atom_id res chain seq x y z
N MET A 1 -5.13 -14.82 -44.54
CA MET A 1 -6.08 -14.00 -43.77
C MET A 1 -5.27 -13.26 -42.70
N LEU A 2 -5.02 -11.97 -42.89
CA LEU A 2 -4.39 -11.14 -41.85
C LEU A 2 -5.46 -10.86 -40.78
N ASN A 3 -5.13 -11.17 -39.52
CA ASN A 3 -5.93 -10.87 -38.32
C ASN A 3 -6.39 -9.40 -38.37
N ASP A 4 -7.64 -9.11 -37.99
CA ASP A 4 -8.26 -7.79 -38.19
C ASP A 4 -7.46 -6.63 -37.54
N CYS A 5 -6.69 -6.94 -36.49
CA CYS A 5 -5.73 -6.03 -35.85
C CYS A 5 -4.64 -5.51 -36.82
N GLY A 6 -4.22 -6.31 -37.80
CA GLY A 6 -3.23 -5.92 -38.81
C GLY A 6 -3.79 -4.99 -39.90
N LYS A 7 -5.09 -5.06 -40.19
CA LYS A 7 -5.75 -4.16 -41.16
C LYS A 7 -5.91 -2.75 -40.61
N GLU A 8 -6.09 -2.60 -39.30
CA GLU A 8 -6.20 -1.28 -38.66
C GLU A 8 -4.88 -0.51 -38.62
N LEU A 9 -3.75 -1.20 -38.45
CA LEU A 9 -2.41 -0.58 -38.51
C LEU A 9 -2.02 -0.08 -39.91
N LEU A 10 -2.51 -0.73 -40.97
CA LEU A 10 -2.19 -0.38 -42.37
C LEU A 10 -3.19 0.61 -42.99
N LYS A 11 -4.37 0.78 -42.40
CA LYS A 11 -5.43 1.69 -42.89
C LYS A 11 -4.97 3.16 -43.05
N PRO A 12 -4.16 3.73 -42.13
CA PRO A 12 -3.63 5.08 -42.31
C PRO A 12 -2.65 5.19 -43.49
N TRP A 13 -1.87 4.13 -43.75
CA TRP A 13 -0.84 4.10 -44.80
C TRP A 13 -1.41 3.94 -46.20
N MET A 14 -2.54 3.26 -46.35
CA MET A 14 -3.25 3.06 -47.64
C MET A 14 -4.28 4.16 -47.95
N SER A 15 -4.21 5.31 -47.27
CA SER A 15 -4.98 6.49 -47.68
C SER A 15 -4.56 6.91 -49.09
N VAL A 16 -5.55 7.16 -49.96
CA VAL A 16 -5.32 7.65 -51.34
C VAL A 16 -4.38 8.86 -51.36
N GLN A 17 -4.47 9.72 -50.35
CA GLN A 17 -3.58 10.88 -50.19
C GLN A 17 -2.12 10.48 -49.97
N ASN A 18 -1.84 9.46 -49.16
CA ASN A 18 -0.48 8.98 -48.88
C ASN A 18 0.12 8.28 -50.10
N VAL A 19 -0.67 7.51 -50.83
CA VAL A 19 -0.24 6.85 -52.07
C VAL A 19 0.12 7.89 -53.15
N VAL A 20 -0.72 8.92 -53.32
CA VAL A 20 -0.44 10.02 -54.26
C VAL A 20 0.79 10.83 -53.82
N LEU A 21 0.94 11.12 -52.53
CA LEU A 21 2.12 11.80 -51.99
C LEU A 21 3.40 11.00 -52.25
N ILE A 22 3.43 9.70 -51.91
CA ILE A 22 4.58 8.83 -52.14
C ILE A 22 4.89 8.75 -53.64
N GLY A 23 3.88 8.56 -54.49
CA GLY A 23 4.05 8.53 -55.95
C GLY A 23 4.61 9.83 -56.52
N SER A 24 4.10 10.99 -56.08
CA SER A 24 4.59 12.31 -56.49
C SER A 24 6.02 12.59 -56.02
N PHE A 25 6.39 12.10 -54.83
CA PHE A 25 7.74 12.22 -54.29
C PHE A 25 8.75 11.37 -55.07
N ILE A 26 8.40 10.11 -55.39
CA ILE A 26 9.20 9.22 -56.24
C ILE A 26 9.37 9.83 -57.65
N PHE A 27 8.30 10.40 -58.20
CA PHE A 27 8.34 11.05 -59.51
C PHE A 27 9.27 12.27 -59.53
N MET A 28 9.25 13.12 -58.49
CA MET A 28 10.21 14.23 -58.37
C MET A 28 11.66 13.73 -58.29
N ILE A 29 11.95 12.70 -57.49
CA ILE A 29 13.30 12.13 -57.39
C ILE A 29 13.78 11.61 -58.76
N ALA A 30 12.91 10.94 -59.51
CA ALA A 30 13.25 10.44 -60.85
C ALA A 30 13.54 11.57 -61.86
N LEU A 31 12.85 12.71 -61.72
CA LEU A 31 12.99 13.88 -62.60
C LEU A 31 14.30 14.65 -62.34
N PHE A 32 14.71 14.78 -61.08
CA PHE A 32 15.87 15.59 -60.70
C PHE A 32 17.23 14.86 -60.78
N LYS A 33 17.25 13.53 -60.97
CA LYS A 33 18.48 12.69 -60.98
C LYS A 33 19.49 13.12 -59.89
N PRO A 34 19.09 13.15 -58.61
CA PRO A 34 19.99 13.53 -57.53
C PRO A 34 21.19 12.60 -57.49
N THR A 35 22.35 13.16 -57.15
CA THR A 35 23.58 12.39 -56.97
C THR A 35 23.42 11.45 -55.77
N SER A 36 24.14 10.31 -55.77
CA SER A 36 24.04 9.31 -54.68
C SER A 36 24.29 9.89 -53.28
N SER A 37 25.10 10.95 -53.17
CA SER A 37 25.34 11.68 -51.92
C SER A 37 24.13 12.48 -51.42
N GLU A 38 23.33 13.04 -52.31
CA GLU A 38 22.15 13.85 -51.95
C GLU A 38 20.99 12.96 -51.47
N VAL A 39 20.81 11.79 -52.10
CA VAL A 39 19.81 10.81 -51.65
C VAL A 39 20.19 10.28 -50.26
N ALA A 40 21.47 9.99 -50.03
CA ALA A 40 21.95 9.50 -48.73
C ALA A 40 21.74 10.51 -47.60
N SER A 41 22.02 11.80 -47.84
CA SER A 41 21.82 12.85 -46.83
C SER A 41 20.34 13.03 -46.47
N TRP A 42 19.44 12.89 -47.44
CA TRP A 42 18.00 12.99 -47.20
C TRP A 42 17.45 11.80 -46.41
N VAL A 43 17.85 10.58 -46.78
CA VAL A 43 17.51 9.35 -46.02
C VAL A 43 18.01 9.45 -44.58
N GLN A 44 19.21 9.98 -44.37
CA GLN A 44 19.76 10.19 -43.03
C GLN A 44 18.96 11.22 -42.22
N ALA A 45 18.54 12.33 -42.84
CA ALA A 45 17.73 13.35 -42.19
C ALA A 45 16.34 12.84 -41.81
N VAL A 46 15.68 12.07 -42.67
CA VAL A 46 14.39 11.46 -42.34
C VAL A 46 14.56 10.36 -41.28
N GLY A 47 15.62 9.56 -41.37
CA GLY A 47 15.94 8.54 -40.39
C GLY A 47 16.16 9.11 -38.99
N SER A 48 16.85 10.25 -38.87
CA SER A 48 17.08 10.90 -37.58
C SER A 48 15.78 11.48 -36.98
N VAL A 49 14.93 12.11 -37.79
CA VAL A 49 13.62 12.60 -37.34
C VAL A 49 12.71 11.46 -36.90
N ALA A 50 12.65 10.37 -37.68
CA ALA A 50 11.87 9.18 -37.33
C ALA A 50 12.38 8.51 -36.05
N ALA A 51 13.70 8.45 -35.85
CA ALA A 51 14.30 7.93 -34.63
C ALA A 51 13.93 8.78 -33.40
N ILE A 52 13.98 10.11 -33.51
CA ILE A 52 13.56 11.02 -32.44
C ILE A 52 12.08 10.81 -32.10
N TRP A 53 11.21 10.71 -33.11
CA TRP A 53 9.79 10.44 -32.90
C TRP A 53 9.54 9.10 -32.23
N GLY A 54 10.23 8.05 -32.66
CA GLY A 54 10.18 6.73 -32.04
C GLY A 54 10.59 6.78 -30.57
N ALA A 55 11.72 7.44 -30.27
CA ALA A 55 12.21 7.62 -28.90
C ALA A 55 11.20 8.40 -28.02
N LEU A 56 10.60 9.47 -28.54
CA LEU A 56 9.59 10.25 -27.83
C LEU A 56 8.32 9.44 -27.55
N SER A 57 7.86 8.64 -28.52
CA SER A 57 6.69 7.77 -28.34
C SER A 57 6.92 6.72 -27.26
N ILE A 58 8.10 6.10 -27.25
CA ILE A 58 8.48 5.11 -26.22
C ILE A 58 8.60 5.80 -24.86
N GLY A 59 9.28 6.96 -24.79
CA GLY A 59 9.44 7.72 -23.55
C GLY A 59 8.11 8.13 -22.92
N ARG A 60 7.16 8.61 -23.72
CA ARG A 60 5.80 8.94 -23.23
C ARG A 60 5.09 7.72 -22.64
N LYS A 61 5.19 6.57 -23.29
CA LYS A 61 4.59 5.32 -22.79
C LYS A 61 5.25 4.86 -21.48
N GLN A 62 6.58 4.98 -21.37
CA GLN A 62 7.30 4.66 -20.14
C GLN A 62 6.89 5.56 -18.97
N ILE A 63 6.78 6.87 -19.20
CA ILE A 63 6.32 7.83 -18.18
C ILE A 63 4.90 7.48 -17.72
N ALA A 64 3.98 7.23 -18.66
CA ALA A 64 2.61 6.87 -18.33
C ALA A 64 2.54 5.58 -17.49
N ASN A 65 3.27 4.54 -17.91
CA ASN A 65 3.35 3.28 -17.16
C ASN A 65 3.98 3.47 -15.77
N GLN A 66 5.00 4.32 -15.64
CA GLN A 66 5.64 4.60 -14.36
C GLN A 66 4.70 5.31 -13.40
N ILE A 67 3.94 6.30 -13.89
CA ILE A 67 2.91 6.98 -13.08
C ILE A 67 1.86 5.98 -12.63
N GLU A 68 1.35 5.13 -13.53
CA GLU A 68 0.36 4.10 -13.20
C GLU A 68 0.88 3.09 -12.16
N MET A 69 2.11 2.59 -12.33
CA MET A 69 2.74 1.68 -11.38
C MET A 69 2.92 2.34 -10.02
N SER A 70 3.39 3.59 -9.96
CA SER A 70 3.56 4.32 -8.70
C SER A 70 2.23 4.55 -7.98
N HIS A 71 1.15 4.84 -8.71
CA HIS A 71 -0.19 4.98 -8.15
C HIS A 71 -0.68 3.64 -7.58
N LYS A 72 -0.51 2.54 -8.33
CA LYS A 72 -0.89 1.20 -7.87
C LYS A 72 -0.13 0.78 -6.62
N GLU A 73 1.19 1.02 -6.59
CA GLU A 73 2.03 0.76 -5.41
C GLU A 73 1.55 1.54 -4.19
N ARG A 74 1.19 2.82 -4.35
CA ARG A 74 0.67 3.65 -3.26
C ARG A 74 -0.65 3.09 -2.71
N VAL A 75 -1.58 2.72 -3.59
CA VAL A 75 -2.88 2.13 -3.18
C VAL A 75 -2.68 0.80 -2.44
N GLU A 76 -1.87 -0.10 -2.98
CA GLU A 76 -1.61 -1.40 -2.34
C GLU A 76 -0.88 -1.25 -1.00
N ARG A 77 0.02 -0.27 -0.89
CA ARG A 77 0.67 0.07 0.39
C ARG A 77 -0.34 0.58 1.41
N THR A 78 -1.23 1.49 1.05
CA THR A 78 -2.29 1.99 1.95
C THR A 78 -3.20 0.86 2.43
N LYS A 79 -3.63 -0.05 1.54
CA LYS A 79 -4.42 -1.23 1.92
C LYS A 79 -3.68 -2.13 2.92
N SER A 80 -2.37 -2.33 2.70
CA SER A 80 -1.54 -3.12 3.60
C SER A 80 -1.46 -2.48 4.99
N PHE A 81 -1.29 -1.16 5.07
CA PHE A 81 -1.32 -0.44 6.35
C PHE A 81 -2.67 -0.57 7.05
N TYR A 82 -3.77 -0.41 6.32
CA TYR A 82 -5.11 -0.58 6.86
C TYR A 82 -5.30 -1.96 7.50
N ALA A 83 -4.91 -3.03 6.79
CA ALA A 83 -4.99 -4.40 7.30
C ALA A 83 -4.14 -4.63 8.57
N VAL A 84 -2.95 -4.00 8.65
CA VAL A 84 -2.10 -4.06 9.84
C VAL A 84 -2.79 -3.41 11.04
N VAL A 85 -3.33 -2.20 10.85
CA VAL A 85 -3.99 -1.44 11.92
C VAL A 85 -5.29 -2.13 12.36
N GLU A 86 -6.11 -2.61 11.42
CA GLU A 86 -7.33 -3.37 11.68
C GLU A 86 -7.02 -4.63 12.49
N GLY A 87 -6.02 -5.42 12.06
CA GLY A 87 -5.60 -6.63 12.76
C GLY A 87 -5.11 -6.36 14.19
N ALA A 88 -4.43 -5.24 14.40
CA ALA A 88 -4.00 -4.76 15.71
C ALA A 88 -5.18 -4.39 16.63
N VAL A 89 -6.16 -3.65 16.11
CA VAL A 89 -7.36 -3.25 16.86
C VAL A 89 -8.24 -4.45 17.17
N ASP A 90 -8.41 -5.39 16.25
CA ASP A 90 -9.13 -6.65 16.47
C ASP A 90 -8.47 -7.50 17.57
N ALA A 91 -7.14 -7.65 17.53
CA ALA A 91 -6.40 -8.38 18.56
C ALA A 91 -6.57 -7.75 19.95
N LEU A 92 -6.45 -6.43 20.03
CA LEU A 92 -6.66 -5.69 21.28
C LEU A 92 -8.12 -5.79 21.77
N THR A 93 -9.09 -5.69 20.86
CA THR A 93 -10.51 -5.83 21.16
C THR A 93 -10.84 -7.17 21.79
N LYS A 94 -10.28 -8.26 21.26
CA LYS A 94 -10.48 -9.60 21.81
C LYS A 94 -9.94 -9.73 23.23
N ILE A 95 -8.78 -9.14 23.51
CA ILE A 95 -8.22 -9.11 24.86
C ILE A 95 -9.10 -8.28 25.80
N GLY A 96 -9.53 -7.07 25.37
CA GLY A 96 -10.46 -6.24 26.13
C GLY A 96 -11.76 -6.96 26.47
N ASN A 97 -12.34 -7.68 25.51
CA ASN A 97 -13.55 -8.47 25.71
C ASN A 97 -13.36 -9.61 26.73
N VAL A 98 -12.20 -10.26 26.75
CA VAL A 98 -11.88 -11.26 27.78
C VAL A 98 -11.72 -10.60 29.15
N SER A 99 -11.01 -9.47 29.24
CA SER A 99 -10.82 -8.73 30.49
C SER A 99 -12.14 -8.21 31.08
N SER A 100 -13.09 -7.76 30.25
CA SER A 100 -14.40 -7.26 30.70
C SER A 100 -15.21 -8.31 31.47
N LYS A 101 -15.00 -9.60 31.17
CA LYS A 101 -15.64 -10.73 31.87
C LYS A 101 -15.04 -11.04 33.23
N LYS A 102 -13.94 -10.35 33.59
CA LYS A 102 -13.21 -10.50 34.87
C LYS A 102 -12.95 -11.97 35.25
N PRO A 103 -12.33 -12.76 34.36
CA PRO A 103 -12.05 -14.16 34.64
C PRO A 103 -11.09 -14.31 35.84
N SER A 104 -11.00 -15.52 36.40
CA SER A 104 -9.93 -15.82 37.35
C SER A 104 -8.56 -15.69 36.67
N LEU A 105 -7.52 -15.49 37.49
CA LEU A 105 -6.15 -15.32 36.98
C LEU A 105 -5.68 -16.53 36.16
N GLU A 106 -6.03 -17.75 36.60
CA GLU A 106 -5.70 -19.00 35.90
C GLU A 106 -6.43 -19.11 34.55
N ALA A 107 -7.72 -18.77 34.51
CA ALA A 107 -8.49 -18.77 33.27
C ALA A 107 -7.94 -17.72 32.30
N TYR A 108 -7.56 -16.55 32.82
CA TYR A 108 -6.95 -15.49 32.02
C TYR A 108 -5.61 -15.92 31.41
N ASP A 109 -4.76 -16.62 32.18
CA ASP A 109 -3.49 -17.16 31.69
C ASP A 109 -3.69 -18.11 30.50
N ILE A 110 -4.66 -19.03 30.62
CA ILE A 110 -5.01 -19.96 29.54
C ILE A 110 -5.46 -19.19 28.29
N PHE A 111 -6.32 -18.17 28.44
CA PHE A 111 -6.79 -17.38 27.29
C PHE A 111 -5.67 -16.59 26.61
N ILE A 112 -4.82 -15.93 27.41
CA ILE A 112 -3.73 -15.12 26.85
C ILE A 112 -2.65 -16.01 26.27
N ASN A 113 -2.12 -16.99 26.99
CA ASN A 113 -0.99 -17.77 26.50
C ASN A 113 -1.36 -18.71 25.34
N ASN A 114 -2.57 -19.29 25.35
CA ASN A 114 -2.93 -20.30 24.34
C ASN A 114 -3.64 -19.73 23.10
N TYR A 115 -4.32 -18.57 23.21
CA TYR A 115 -5.20 -18.10 22.13
C TYR A 115 -4.85 -16.71 21.58
N PHE A 116 -4.50 -15.75 22.44
CA PHE A 116 -4.44 -14.34 22.00
C PHE A 116 -3.06 -13.69 22.12
N GLY A 117 -2.20 -14.17 23.01
CA GLY A 117 -0.96 -13.52 23.40
C GLY A 117 0.04 -13.41 22.26
N GLU A 118 0.27 -14.50 21.52
CA GLU A 118 1.19 -14.47 20.38
C GLU A 118 0.65 -13.60 19.24
N ARG A 119 -0.63 -13.75 18.91
CA ARG A 119 -1.29 -12.93 17.90
C ARG A 119 -1.19 -11.44 18.24
N PHE A 120 -1.45 -11.07 19.50
CA PHE A 120 -1.34 -9.68 19.96
C PHE A 120 0.10 -9.15 19.86
N LYS A 121 1.10 -9.95 20.25
CA LYS A 121 2.52 -9.59 20.12
C LYS A 121 2.92 -9.36 18.66
N VAL A 122 2.53 -10.27 17.77
CA VAL A 122 2.78 -10.15 16.33
C VAL A 122 2.10 -8.90 15.77
N SER A 123 0.82 -8.67 16.10
CA SER A 123 0.10 -7.48 15.65
C SER A 123 0.72 -6.19 16.17
N LEU A 124 1.15 -6.14 17.44
CA LEU A 124 1.87 -4.99 18.00
C LEU A 124 3.23 -4.78 17.30
N HIS A 125 3.95 -5.86 16.99
CA HIS A 125 5.22 -5.78 16.28
C HIS A 125 5.04 -5.26 14.85
N MET A 126 4.06 -5.80 14.12
CA MET A 126 3.70 -5.33 12.78
C MET A 126 3.28 -3.87 12.82
N LEU A 127 2.45 -3.48 13.81
CA LEU A 127 2.03 -2.11 13.99
C LEU A 127 3.25 -1.21 14.20
N LYS A 128 4.17 -1.53 15.12
CA LYS A 128 5.42 -0.78 15.34
C LYS A 128 6.30 -0.65 14.10
N GLY A 129 6.20 -1.58 13.15
CA GLY A 129 6.93 -1.57 11.90
C GLY A 129 6.37 -0.59 10.86
N VAL A 130 5.16 -0.05 11.06
CA VAL A 130 4.56 0.91 10.11
C VAL A 130 5.25 2.28 10.25
N PRO A 131 5.88 2.79 9.17
CA PRO A 131 6.47 4.12 9.19
C PRO A 131 5.36 5.19 9.22
N ALA A 132 5.23 5.89 10.35
CA ALA A 132 4.15 6.87 10.53
C ALA A 132 4.11 7.95 9.45
N HIS A 133 5.27 8.42 8.96
CA HIS A 133 5.34 9.45 7.92
C HIS A 133 4.77 9.01 6.56
N ASP A 134 4.63 7.70 6.31
CA ASP A 134 4.04 7.17 5.09
C ASP A 134 2.50 7.19 5.10
N LEU A 135 1.86 7.48 6.24
CA LEU A 135 0.39 7.51 6.36
C LEU A 135 -0.23 8.71 5.60
N GLY A 136 0.56 9.73 5.27
CA GLY A 136 0.16 10.77 4.31
C GLY A 136 -0.68 11.92 4.87
N SER A 137 -1.22 11.84 6.08
CA SER A 137 -1.88 12.95 6.77
C SER A 137 -1.56 12.99 8.26
N TYR A 138 -1.68 14.18 8.86
CA TYR A 138 -1.45 14.38 10.28
C TYR A 138 -2.47 13.59 11.12
N GLU A 139 -3.72 13.58 10.68
CA GLU A 139 -4.85 12.95 11.35
C GLU A 139 -4.65 11.42 11.41
N LEU A 140 -4.22 10.79 10.31
CA LEU A 140 -3.93 9.36 10.28
C LEU A 140 -2.75 9.00 11.19
N VAL A 141 -1.71 9.85 11.24
CA VAL A 141 -0.57 9.67 12.15
C VAL A 141 -1.02 9.73 13.60
N MET A 142 -1.90 10.68 13.94
CA MET A 142 -2.42 10.84 15.29
C MET A 142 -3.30 9.65 15.71
N ALA A 143 -4.24 9.24 14.85
CA ALA A 143 -5.09 8.07 15.09
C ALA A 143 -4.26 6.78 15.26
N TYR A 144 -3.31 6.54 14.36
CA TYR A 144 -2.35 5.44 14.45
C TYR A 144 -1.56 5.46 15.76
N SER A 145 -1.06 6.64 16.17
CA SER A 145 -0.29 6.79 17.41
C SER A 145 -1.12 6.46 18.64
N LYS A 146 -2.41 6.86 18.69
CA LYS A 146 -3.32 6.49 19.79
C LYS A 146 -3.51 4.97 19.89
N ILE A 147 -3.64 4.28 18.76
CA ILE A 147 -3.77 2.81 18.71
C ILE A 147 -2.47 2.16 19.20
N LEU A 148 -1.32 2.60 18.69
CA LEU A 148 -0.02 2.07 19.06
C LEU A 148 0.29 2.25 20.55
N SER A 149 0.01 3.43 21.11
CA SER A 149 0.15 3.69 22.54
C SER A 149 -0.76 2.81 23.38
N SER A 150 -2.02 2.61 22.97
CA SER A 150 -2.97 1.76 23.68
C SER A 150 -2.54 0.30 23.70
N MET A 151 -2.10 -0.24 22.56
CA MET A 151 -1.57 -1.61 22.51
C MET A 151 -0.27 -1.76 23.30
N THR A 152 0.63 -0.77 23.24
CA THR A 152 1.89 -0.82 24.00
C THR A 152 1.61 -0.83 25.50
N TYR A 153 0.68 -0.01 25.97
CA TYR A 153 0.28 0.01 27.38
C TYR A 153 -0.34 -1.32 27.80
N VAL A 154 -1.25 -1.88 27.01
CA VAL A 154 -1.85 -3.20 27.29
C VAL A 154 -0.80 -4.30 27.29
N SER A 155 0.21 -4.24 26.42
CA SER A 155 1.33 -5.18 26.45
C SER A 155 2.09 -5.17 27.78
N LEU A 156 2.24 -3.99 28.42
CA LEU A 156 2.86 -3.87 29.73
C LEU A 156 1.98 -4.52 30.81
N LEU A 157 0.67 -4.24 30.78
CA LEU A 157 -0.28 -4.85 31.73
C LEU A 157 -0.34 -6.38 31.60
N LEU A 158 -0.28 -6.91 30.37
CA LEU A 158 -0.23 -8.35 30.13
C LEU A 158 1.05 -8.97 30.69
N ALA A 159 2.19 -8.29 30.58
CA ALA A 159 3.44 -8.74 31.16
C ALA A 159 3.35 -8.77 32.71
N GLU A 160 2.79 -7.73 33.33
CA GLU A 160 2.57 -7.70 34.78
C GLU A 160 1.61 -8.80 35.26
N LEU A 161 0.57 -9.11 34.49
CA LEU A 161 -0.35 -10.22 34.79
C LEU A 161 0.38 -11.56 34.72
N SER A 162 1.16 -11.78 33.67
CA SER A 162 1.96 -13.01 33.51
C SER A 162 2.97 -13.19 34.64
N GLU A 163 3.63 -12.12 35.09
CA GLU A 163 4.54 -12.16 36.24
C GLU A 163 3.81 -12.52 37.54
N ALA A 164 2.62 -11.94 37.77
CA ALA A 164 1.80 -12.25 38.94
C ALA A 164 1.30 -13.70 38.95
N ILE A 165 1.11 -14.31 37.77
CA ILE A 165 0.77 -15.74 37.63
C ILE A 165 1.96 -16.60 38.04
N GLY A 166 3.17 -16.31 37.52
CA GLY A 166 4.36 -17.11 37.79
C GLY A 166 4.89 -17.02 39.22
N THR A 167 4.74 -15.86 39.86
CA THR A 167 5.26 -15.59 41.23
C THR A 167 4.20 -15.66 42.32
N GLY A 168 2.93 -15.81 41.93
CA GLY A 168 1.77 -15.66 42.82
C GLY A 168 1.43 -14.20 43.13
N LEU A 169 0.24 -13.96 43.71
CA LEU A 169 -0.27 -12.61 44.01
C LEU A 169 0.47 -11.85 45.14
N GLY A 170 1.56 -12.41 45.69
CA GLY A 170 2.06 -12.16 47.05
C GLY A 170 2.47 -10.72 47.42
N ARG A 171 2.36 -9.74 46.52
CA ARG A 171 2.61 -8.31 46.79
C ARG A 171 1.62 -7.36 46.14
N LYS A 172 0.57 -7.86 45.47
CA LYS A 172 -0.39 -6.98 44.77
C LYS A 172 -1.51 -6.56 45.74
N PRO A 173 -1.93 -5.28 45.73
CA PRO A 173 -2.98 -4.80 46.61
C PRO A 173 -4.34 -5.42 46.27
N ALA A 174 -5.25 -5.43 47.24
CA ALA A 174 -6.63 -5.85 47.01
C ALA A 174 -7.25 -5.03 45.86
N GLY A 175 -7.94 -5.70 44.94
CA GLY A 175 -8.56 -5.06 43.77
C GLY A 175 -7.61 -4.75 42.61
N TRP A 176 -6.30 -5.00 42.72
CA TRP A 176 -5.33 -4.78 41.64
C TRP A 176 -5.76 -5.42 40.32
N MET A 177 -6.20 -6.68 40.36
CA MET A 177 -6.61 -7.41 39.16
C MET A 177 -7.84 -6.78 38.48
N SER A 178 -8.85 -6.38 39.25
CA SER A 178 -10.02 -5.70 38.69
C SER A 178 -9.65 -4.34 38.10
N ASN A 179 -8.69 -3.63 38.69
CA ASN A 179 -8.18 -2.38 38.15
C ASN A 179 -7.41 -2.62 36.83
N THR A 180 -6.54 -3.63 36.79
CA THR A 180 -5.80 -4.02 35.58
C THR A 180 -6.75 -4.39 34.44
N TYR A 181 -7.79 -5.19 34.70
CA TYR A 181 -8.80 -5.52 33.70
C TYR A 181 -9.56 -4.28 33.21
N GLY A 182 -9.95 -3.38 34.11
CA GLY A 182 -10.59 -2.12 33.74
C GLY A 182 -9.71 -1.23 32.86
N LEU A 183 -8.40 -1.20 33.13
CA LEU A 183 -7.44 -0.47 32.29
C LEU A 183 -7.30 -1.09 30.90
N ILE A 184 -7.25 -2.43 30.80
CA ILE A 184 -7.20 -3.12 29.51
C ILE A 184 -8.46 -2.82 28.69
N GLU A 185 -9.64 -2.88 29.31
CA GLU A 185 -10.91 -2.54 28.68
C GLU A 185 -10.97 -1.08 28.20
N LEU A 186 -10.49 -0.13 29.04
CA LEU A 186 -10.39 1.28 28.69
C LEU A 186 -9.53 1.50 27.45
N HIS A 187 -8.32 0.93 27.43
CA HIS A 187 -7.39 1.08 26.31
C HIS A 187 -7.88 0.37 25.05
N SER A 188 -8.59 -0.75 25.19
CA SER A 188 -9.29 -1.38 24.05
C SER A 188 -10.34 -0.44 23.45
N SER A 189 -11.14 0.20 24.30
CA SER A 189 -12.17 1.14 23.85
C SER A 189 -11.58 2.42 23.23
N MET A 190 -10.43 2.87 23.74
CA MET A 190 -9.67 3.99 23.14
C MET A 190 -9.14 3.63 21.75
N ALA A 191 -8.58 2.44 21.58
CA ALA A 191 -8.08 1.98 20.28
C ALA A 191 -9.20 1.83 19.25
N GLN A 192 -10.38 1.33 19.65
CA GLN A 192 -11.56 1.25 18.77
C GLN A 192 -12.06 2.63 18.32
N ARG A 193 -12.08 3.62 19.22
CA ARG A 193 -12.43 5.00 18.85
C ARG A 193 -11.41 5.61 17.90
N ALA A 194 -10.13 5.44 18.19
CA ALA A 194 -9.06 5.88 17.29
C ALA A 194 -9.10 5.16 15.94
N TRP A 195 -9.56 3.91 15.91
CA TRP A 195 -9.79 3.18 14.67
C TRP A 195 -10.94 3.76 13.85
N ALA A 196 -12.06 4.12 14.47
CA ALA A 196 -13.15 4.81 13.78
C ALA A 196 -12.67 6.14 13.18
N GLU A 197 -11.91 6.94 13.94
CA GLU A 197 -11.27 8.17 13.43
C GLU A 197 -10.32 7.86 12.25
N PHE A 198 -9.56 6.77 12.32
CA PHE A 198 -8.66 6.34 11.24
C PHE A 198 -9.43 5.97 9.97
N GLN A 199 -10.56 5.29 10.10
CA GLN A 199 -11.43 4.90 8.98
C GLN A 199 -12.06 6.13 8.32
N GLU A 200 -12.61 7.06 9.11
CA GLU A 200 -13.24 8.29 8.60
C GLU A 200 -12.29 9.16 7.78
N VAL A 201 -10.99 9.17 8.10
CA VAL A 201 -9.98 9.95 7.37
C VAL A 201 -9.43 9.18 6.15
N SER A 202 -9.56 7.86 6.13
CA SER A 202 -9.05 7.00 5.06
C SER A 202 -9.98 6.89 3.86
N ASP A 203 -11.28 7.14 4.06
CA ASP A 203 -12.33 7.14 3.04
C ASP A 203 -12.39 8.45 2.23
#